data_AF-A0A2A7P0M7-F1
#
_entry.id   AF-A0A2A7P0M7-F1
#
_cell.length_a   1.000
_cell.length_b   1.000
_cell.length_c   1.000
_cell.angle_alpha   90.00
_cell.angle_beta   90.00
_cell.angle_gamma   90.00
#
_symmetry.space_group_name_H-M   'P 1'
#
loop_
_entity.id
_entity.type
_entity.pdbx_description
1 polymer ?
#
loop_
_entity_poly.entity_id
_entity_poly.type
_entity_poly.pdbx_seq_one_letter_code
_entity_poly.pdbx_strand_id
1 'polypeptide(L)' 'LGKVVEGTLAADLKVGMPMELTTMTLYVDDDGIARTTHAWRIAQ' A
#
# COMPACT_ATOMS: atom_id res chain seq x y z
N LEU A 1 -4.97 -7.95 -7.52
CA LEU A 1 -3.99 -6.85 -7.57
C LEU A 1 -3.95 -6.24 -6.18
N GLY A 2 -2.80 -6.30 -5.48
CA GLY A 2 -2.66 -5.72 -4.14
C GLY A 2 -2.42 -4.21 -4.19
N LYS A 3 -2.83 -3.47 -3.16
CA LYS A 3 -2.53 -2.03 -3.04
C LYS A 3 -1.05 -1.83 -2.73
N VAL A 4 -0.37 -0.94 -3.45
CA VAL A 4 1.00 -0.50 -3.15
C VAL A 4 0.92 0.82 -2.39
N VAL A 5 1.78 1.02 -1.39
CA VAL A 5 1.83 2.25 -0.58
C VAL A 5 1.90 3.52 -1.44
N GLU A 6 1.22 4.56 -0.98
CA GLU A 6 1.23 5.87 -1.62
C GLU A 6 2.67 6.39 -1.81
N GLY A 7 2.90 7.08 -2.93
CA GLY A 7 4.23 7.56 -3.31
C GLY A 7 5.04 6.58 -4.16
N THR A 8 4.64 5.31 -4.27
CA THR A 8 5.27 4.37 -5.21
C THR A 8 4.67 4.53 -6.60
N LEU A 9 5.49 4.86 -7.59
CA LEU A 9 5.06 4.97 -8.98
C LEU A 9 5.12 3.61 -9.67
N ALA A 10 4.31 3.44 -10.72
CA ALA A 10 4.37 2.23 -11.55
C ALA A 10 5.78 2.02 -12.15
N ALA A 11 6.51 3.09 -12.41
CA ALA A 11 7.89 3.06 -12.92
C ALA A 11 8.90 2.50 -11.90
N ASP A 12 8.58 2.52 -10.61
CA ASP A 12 9.43 1.99 -9.55
C ASP A 12 9.28 0.47 -9.41
N LEU A 13 8.26 -0.12 -10.04
CA LEU A 13 7.88 -1.52 -9.87
C LEU A 13 8.46 -2.39 -10.98
N LYS A 14 9.00 -3.54 -10.58
CA LYS A 14 9.44 -4.61 -11.48
C LYS A 14 9.00 -5.97 -10.93
N VAL A 15 8.76 -6.91 -11.83
CA VAL A 15 8.45 -8.30 -11.46
C VAL A 15 9.61 -8.90 -10.66
N GLY A 16 9.28 -9.61 -9.57
CA GLY A 16 10.27 -10.28 -8.71
C GLY A 16 11.00 -9.36 -7.72
N MET A 17 10.60 -8.09 -7.59
CA MET A 17 11.16 -7.18 -6.58
C MET A 17 10.79 -7.64 -5.16
N PRO A 18 11.74 -7.58 -4.19
CA PRO A 18 11.43 -7.77 -2.78
C PRO A 18 10.46 -6.71 -2.26
N MET A 19 9.43 -7.16 -1.55
CA MET A 19 8.39 -6.31 -0.99
C MET A 19 8.15 -6.68 0.47
N GLU A 20 7.68 -5.72 1.24
CA GLU A 20 7.30 -5.92 2.63
C GLU A 20 5.81 -5.64 2.81
N LEU A 21 5.13 -6.51 3.57
CA LEU A 21 3.73 -6.34 3.94
C LEU A 21 3.61 -5.25 5.00
N THR A 22 2.70 -4.31 4.78
CA THR A 22 2.40 -3.23 5.72
C THR A 22 0.88 -2.97 5.75
N THR A 23 0.44 -2.03 6.59
CA THR A 23 -0.94 -1.55 6.62
C THR A 23 -0.99 -0.06 6.28
N MET A 24 -2.06 0.36 5.61
CA MET A 24 -2.31 1.78 5.33
C MET A 24 -3.80 2.08 5.42
N THR A 25 -4.15 3.37 5.47
CA THR A 25 -5.54 3.81 5.30
C THR A 25 -6.03 3.48 3.89
N LEU A 26 -7.18 2.81 3.80
CA LEU A 26 -7.89 2.59 2.55
C LEU A 26 -8.82 3.78 2.27
N TYR A 27 -9.61 4.16 3.26
CA TYR A 27 -10.50 5.31 3.25
C TYR A 27 -10.87 5.70 4.70
N VAL A 28 -11.48 6.86 4.85
CA VAL A 28 -12.14 7.31 6.08
C VAL A 28 -13.64 7.18 5.86
N ASP A 29 -14.35 6.50 6.75
CA ASP A 29 -15.81 6.33 6.63
C ASP A 29 -16.58 7.56 7.11
N ASP A 30 -17.91 7.53 6.98
CA ASP A 30 -18.79 8.65 7.30
C ASP A 30 -18.77 9.01 8.80
N ASP A 31 -18.28 8.10 9.66
CA ASP A 31 -18.09 8.33 11.10
C ASP A 31 -16.69 8.92 11.41
N GLY A 32 -15.87 9.17 10.40
CA GLY A 32 -14.50 9.68 10.56
C GLY A 32 -13.47 8.61 10.94
N ILE A 33 -13.82 7.33 10.85
CA ILE A 33 -12.92 6.23 11.23
C ILE A 33 -12.05 5.83 10.05
N ALA A 34 -10.73 5.80 10.26
CA ALA A 34 -9.78 5.30 9.28
C ALA A 34 -9.89 3.76 9.16
N ARG A 35 -10.37 3.29 8.00
CA ARG A 35 -10.40 1.85 7.68
C ARG A 35 -9.07 1.47 7.03
N THR A 36 -8.38 0.52 7.61
CA THR A 36 -7.06 0.09 7.15
C THR A 36 -7.16 -1.10 6.20
N THR A 37 -6.15 -1.25 5.34
CA THR A 37 -5.98 -2.41 4.48
C THR A 37 -4.52 -2.85 4.46
N HIS A 38 -4.29 -4.06 3.99
CA HIS A 38 -2.96 -4.57 3.73
C HIS A 38 -2.41 -3.97 2.44
N ALA A 39 -1.13 -3.63 2.47
CA ALA A 39 -0.44 -3.02 1.38
C ALA A 39 1.00 -3.51 1.26
N TRP A 40 1.60 -3.26 0.10
CA TRP A 40 2.99 -3.58 -0.17
C TRP A 40 3.83 -2.32 -0.27
N ARG A 41 4.98 -2.30 0.40
CA ARG A 41 6.03 -1.31 0.17
C ARG A 41 7.28 -1.99 -0.39
N ILE A 42 8.07 -1.26 -1.17
CA ILE A 42 9.40 -1.71 -1.59
C ILE A 42 10.21 -1.98 -0.32
N ALA A 43 10.75 -3.18 -0.18
CA ALA A 43 11.59 -3.53 0.95
C ALA A 43 12.86 -2.66 0.91
N GLN A 44 13.22 -2.05 2.04
CA GLN A 44 14.49 -1.32 2.18
C GLN A 44 15.65 -2.26 2.48
#